data_AF-A0A2M9EW22-F1
#
_entry.id   AF-A0A2M9EW22-F1
#
_cell.length_a   1.000
_cell.length_b   1.000
_cell.length_c   1.000
_cell.angle_alpha   90.00
_cell.angle_beta   90.00
_cell.angle_gamma   90.00
#
_symmetry.space_group_name_H-M   'P 1'
#
loop_
_entity.id
_entity.type
_entity.pdbx_description
1 polymer ?
#
loop_
_entity_poly.entity_id
_entity_poly.type
_entity_poly.pdbx_seq_one_letter_code
_entity_poly.pdbx_strand_id
1 'polypeptide(L)'
;MIQNVSGDILLSRAHAIAHGIAPNDDFHQGLALALREHAPSLYKDFRHYCHTQSPKPGELWAWMGADGQRVVNLFTQEGAEGHSGGKPGKATLSQVRHTLKALRKFIDDEKLTSIALPKLATGVGGLDWNDVEPLVHEYLGDLSIPVIVYTTFQKGEAAAEKL
;
A
#
# COMPACT_ATOMS: atom_id res chain seq x y z
N MET A 1 16.20 6.59 3.54
CA MET A 1 15.87 7.40 4.74
C MET A 1 14.35 7.39 4.92
N ILE A 2 13.86 6.99 6.10
CA ILE A 2 12.42 7.02 6.43
C ILE A 2 12.08 8.37 7.06
N GLN A 3 11.02 9.01 6.57
CA GLN A 3 10.49 10.25 7.13
C GLN A 3 9.03 10.05 7.54
N ASN A 4 8.70 10.42 8.78
CA ASN A 4 7.33 10.42 9.27
C ASN A 4 6.70 11.79 9.01
N VAL A 5 5.54 11.81 8.38
CA VAL A 5 4.83 13.05 8.01
C VAL A 5 3.36 13.02 8.42
N SER A 6 2.76 14.21 8.46
CA SER A 6 1.32 14.40 8.63
C SER A 6 0.76 15.03 7.35
N GLY A 7 -0.40 14.54 6.89
CA GLY A 7 -1.03 15.00 5.65
C GLY A 7 -1.98 13.98 5.04
N ASP A 8 -2.42 14.27 3.82
CA ASP A 8 -3.16 13.37 2.96
C ASP A 8 -2.20 12.68 1.98
N ILE A 9 -2.13 11.34 2.05
CA ILE A 9 -1.26 10.56 1.18
C ILE A 9 -1.69 10.63 -0.29
N LEU A 10 -2.96 10.95 -0.57
CA LEU A 10 -3.43 11.18 -1.95
C LEU A 10 -2.82 12.42 -2.59
N LEU A 11 -2.24 13.32 -1.78
CA LEU A 11 -1.52 14.51 -2.25
C LEU A 11 0.00 14.29 -2.27
N SER A 12 0.46 13.05 -2.04
CA SER A 12 1.88 12.70 -2.08
C SER A 12 2.46 12.96 -3.46
N ARG A 13 3.65 13.55 -3.50
CA ARG A 13 4.44 13.74 -4.74
C ARG A 13 5.44 12.60 -4.94
N ALA A 14 5.38 11.55 -4.12
CA ALA A 14 6.22 10.38 -4.29
C ALA A 14 5.94 9.70 -5.64
N HIS A 15 6.95 9.07 -6.21
CA HIS A 15 6.84 8.33 -7.47
C HIS A 15 5.85 7.16 -7.33
N ALA A 16 5.79 6.52 -6.16
CA ALA A 16 4.78 5.51 -5.87
C ALA A 16 4.08 5.73 -4.52
N ILE A 17 2.79 5.41 -4.48
CA ILE A 17 2.02 5.24 -3.24
C ILE A 17 1.81 3.75 -3.05
N ALA A 18 2.18 3.21 -1.89
CA ALA A 18 1.92 1.82 -1.52
C ALA A 18 0.93 1.74 -0.36
N HIS A 19 -0.01 0.79 -0.43
CA HIS A 19 -1.03 0.59 0.60
C HIS A 19 -1.36 -0.88 0.80
N GLY A 20 -1.89 -1.20 1.99
CA GLY A 20 -2.24 -2.56 2.38
C GLY A 20 -3.70 -2.86 2.12
N ILE A 21 -3.96 -3.97 1.44
CA ILE A 21 -5.30 -4.51 1.13
C ILE A 21 -5.31 -6.05 1.21
N ALA A 22 -6.47 -6.65 0.98
CA ALA A 22 -6.59 -8.08 0.71
C ALA A 22 -6.54 -8.40 -0.80
N PRO A 23 -6.22 -9.65 -1.17
CA PRO A 23 -6.62 -10.18 -2.47
C PRO A 23 -8.13 -10.07 -2.65
N ASN A 24 -8.59 -9.68 -3.85
CA ASN A 24 -10.00 -9.46 -4.17
C ASN A 24 -10.74 -8.37 -3.35
N ASP A 25 -10.00 -7.45 -2.70
CA ASP A 25 -10.59 -6.32 -1.96
C ASP A 25 -11.52 -5.49 -2.86
N ASP A 26 -12.64 -5.05 -2.30
CA ASP A 26 -13.68 -4.27 -2.98
C ASP A 26 -13.45 -2.75 -2.87
N PHE A 27 -12.38 -2.32 -2.20
CA PHE A 27 -11.95 -0.93 -2.02
C PHE A 27 -13.08 -0.07 -1.45
N HIS A 28 -13.77 -0.60 -0.45
CA HIS A 28 -15.00 0.00 0.09
C HIS A 28 -14.78 0.88 1.34
N GLN A 29 -13.56 0.92 1.87
CA GLN A 29 -13.20 1.69 3.07
C GLN A 29 -11.73 2.13 3.08
N GLY A 30 -11.41 3.07 3.98
CA GLY A 30 -10.05 3.51 4.25
C GLY A 30 -9.36 4.15 3.03
N LEU A 31 -8.03 3.98 2.95
CA LEU A 31 -7.24 4.50 1.85
C LEU A 31 -7.59 3.85 0.51
N ALA A 32 -7.96 2.57 0.51
CA ALA A 32 -8.37 1.86 -0.71
C ALA A 32 -9.60 2.52 -1.37
N LEU A 33 -10.61 2.90 -0.58
CA LEU A 33 -11.76 3.66 -1.08
C LEU A 33 -11.33 5.00 -1.67
N ALA A 34 -10.49 5.76 -0.96
CA ALA A 34 -10.09 7.07 -1.41
C ALA A 34 -9.25 7.01 -2.70
N LEU A 35 -8.39 5.99 -2.85
CA LEU A 35 -7.67 5.70 -4.10
C LEU A 35 -8.63 5.29 -5.23
N ARG A 36 -9.67 4.50 -4.95
CA ARG A 36 -10.70 4.15 -5.94
C ARG A 36 -11.51 5.37 -6.41
N GLU A 37 -11.85 6.28 -5.51
CA GLU A 37 -12.55 7.52 -5.84
C GLU A 37 -11.65 8.46 -6.65
N HIS A 38 -10.37 8.54 -6.31
CA HIS A 38 -9.39 9.37 -7.00
C HIS A 38 -9.01 8.81 -8.39
N ALA A 39 -8.84 7.49 -8.50
CA ALA A 39 -8.46 6.79 -9.73
C ALA A 39 -9.40 5.60 -10.01
N PRO A 40 -10.60 5.79 -10.58
CA PRO A 40 -11.55 4.71 -10.81
C PRO A 40 -11.04 3.57 -11.72
N SER A 41 -10.10 3.88 -12.63
CA SER A 41 -9.45 2.89 -13.50
C SER A 41 -8.58 1.90 -12.72
N LEU A 42 -7.90 2.34 -11.65
CA LEU A 42 -7.13 1.46 -10.75
C LEU A 42 -7.97 0.29 -10.28
N TYR A 43 -9.17 0.57 -9.76
CA TYR A 43 -10.04 -0.47 -9.22
C TYR A 43 -10.57 -1.42 -10.31
N LYS A 44 -10.88 -0.89 -11.50
CA LYS A 44 -11.31 -1.71 -12.64
C LYS A 44 -10.22 -2.71 -13.05
N ASP A 45 -8.98 -2.24 -13.16
CA ASP A 45 -7.84 -3.07 -13.54
C ASP A 45 -7.48 -4.06 -12.43
N PHE A 46 -7.57 -3.62 -11.17
CA PHE A 46 -7.37 -4.49 -9.99
C PHE A 46 -8.32 -5.68 -9.98
N ARG A 47 -9.61 -5.45 -10.24
CA ARG A 47 -10.63 -6.51 -10.33
C ARG A 47 -10.33 -7.49 -11.46
N HIS A 48 -9.90 -7.00 -12.61
CA HIS A 48 -9.50 -7.84 -13.73
C HIS A 48 -8.26 -8.68 -13.39
N TYR A 49 -7.25 -8.08 -12.76
CA TYR A 49 -6.06 -8.77 -12.29
C TYR A 49 -6.42 -9.88 -11.30
N CYS A 50 -7.23 -9.60 -10.28
CA CYS A 50 -7.60 -10.61 -9.29
C CYS A 50 -8.36 -11.79 -9.90
N HIS A 51 -9.25 -11.53 -10.85
CA HIS A 51 -10.01 -12.56 -11.56
C HIS A 51 -9.12 -13.45 -12.46
N THR A 52 -8.05 -12.91 -13.01
CA THR A 52 -7.18 -13.64 -13.97
C THR A 52 -5.99 -14.32 -13.29
N GLN A 53 -5.44 -13.73 -12.24
CA GLN A 53 -4.19 -14.19 -11.61
C GLN A 53 -4.39 -14.89 -10.27
N SER A 54 -5.56 -14.73 -9.62
CA SER A 54 -5.82 -15.30 -8.28
C SER A 54 -4.69 -15.01 -7.27
N PRO A 55 -4.39 -13.72 -7.02
CA PRO A 55 -3.24 -13.31 -6.20
C PRO A 55 -3.36 -13.80 -4.76
N LYS A 56 -2.21 -13.98 -4.10
CA LYS A 56 -2.14 -14.49 -2.73
C LYS A 56 -1.67 -13.44 -1.74
N PRO A 57 -2.03 -13.57 -0.45
CA PRO A 57 -1.45 -12.73 0.59
C PRO A 57 0.08 -12.87 0.63
N GLY A 58 0.77 -11.76 0.91
CA GLY A 58 2.23 -11.66 0.86
C GLY A 58 2.79 -11.23 -0.50
N GLU A 59 1.97 -11.18 -1.55
CA GLU A 59 2.35 -10.64 -2.87
C GLU A 59 1.98 -9.15 -3.00
N LEU A 60 2.28 -8.56 -4.16
CA LEU A 60 1.86 -7.21 -4.50
C LEU A 60 1.41 -7.13 -5.96
N TRP A 61 0.60 -6.10 -6.25
CA TRP A 61 0.27 -5.70 -7.62
C TRP A 61 0.43 -4.20 -7.78
N ALA A 62 1.17 -3.78 -8.80
CA ALA A 62 1.39 -2.37 -9.10
C ALA A 62 0.57 -1.94 -10.33
N TRP A 63 0.03 -0.73 -10.23
CA TRP A 63 -0.70 -0.04 -11.28
C TRP A 63 -0.04 1.31 -11.55
N MET A 64 -0.17 1.83 -12.76
CA MET A 64 0.36 3.13 -13.15
C MET A 64 -0.76 4.03 -13.63
N GLY A 65 -0.88 5.20 -13.01
CA GLY A 65 -1.80 6.24 -13.40
C GLY A 65 -1.44 6.89 -14.73
N ALA A 66 -2.41 7.60 -15.31
CA ALA A 66 -2.21 8.36 -16.55
C ALA A 66 -1.21 9.51 -16.38
N ASP A 67 -1.02 9.97 -15.14
CA ASP A 67 -0.03 10.95 -14.70
C ASP A 67 1.36 10.34 -14.44
N GLY A 68 1.51 9.01 -14.56
CA GLY A 68 2.74 8.28 -14.32
C GLY A 68 3.00 7.91 -12.85
N GLN A 69 2.15 8.34 -11.90
CA GLN A 69 2.29 7.93 -10.51
C GLN A 69 1.88 6.46 -10.36
N ARG A 70 2.64 5.69 -9.57
CA ARG A 70 2.35 4.27 -9.34
C ARG A 70 1.56 4.06 -8.06
N VAL A 71 0.59 3.15 -8.09
CA VAL A 71 -0.09 2.63 -6.91
C VAL A 71 0.29 1.17 -6.72
N VAL A 72 0.93 0.85 -5.59
CA VAL A 72 1.38 -0.51 -5.25
C VAL A 72 0.47 -1.09 -4.19
N ASN A 73 -0.30 -2.09 -4.57
CA ASN A 73 -1.28 -2.77 -3.74
C ASN A 73 -0.58 -3.95 -3.05
N LEU A 74 -0.33 -3.83 -1.76
CA LEU A 74 0.33 -4.84 -0.94
C LEU A 74 -0.73 -5.77 -0.34
N PHE A 75 -0.67 -7.06 -0.63
CA PHE A 75 -1.64 -8.03 -0.11
C PHE A 75 -1.31 -8.44 1.34
N THR A 76 -1.48 -7.49 2.25
CA THR A 76 -1.16 -7.62 3.67
C THR A 76 -2.19 -8.40 4.47
N GLN A 77 -3.37 -8.65 3.90
CA GLN A 77 -4.51 -9.30 4.54
C GLN A 77 -4.86 -10.61 3.85
N GLU A 78 -5.47 -11.54 4.60
CA GLU A 78 -6.12 -12.70 4.01
C GLU A 78 -7.27 -12.27 3.07
N GLY A 79 -7.40 -12.99 1.95
CA GLY A 79 -8.52 -12.81 1.03
C GLY A 79 -9.85 -13.12 1.71
N ALA A 80 -10.94 -12.61 1.16
CA ALA A 80 -12.28 -12.98 1.58
C ALA A 80 -12.50 -14.50 1.43
N GLU A 81 -13.06 -15.15 2.46
CA GLU A 81 -13.49 -16.55 2.34
C GLU A 81 -14.66 -16.66 1.36
N GLY A 82 -14.48 -17.45 0.29
CA GLY A 82 -15.49 -17.73 -0.74
C GLY A 82 -15.37 -16.88 -2.01
N HIS A 83 -15.75 -17.46 -3.16
CA HIS A 83 -15.67 -16.85 -4.50
C HIS A 83 -16.56 -15.61 -4.73
N SER A 84 -17.25 -15.11 -3.70
CA SER A 84 -18.30 -14.11 -3.79
C SER A 84 -18.29 -13.12 -2.62
N GLY A 85 -17.28 -12.25 -2.53
CA GLY A 85 -17.40 -10.99 -1.78
C GLY A 85 -17.58 -11.09 -0.25
N GLY A 86 -16.90 -12.04 0.40
CA GLY A 86 -16.79 -12.05 1.86
C GLY A 86 -15.99 -10.86 2.40
N LYS A 87 -16.02 -10.63 3.72
CA LYS A 87 -15.15 -9.63 4.35
C LYS A 87 -13.71 -10.16 4.34
N PRO A 88 -12.71 -9.35 3.95
CA PRO A 88 -11.31 -9.76 4.03
C PRO A 88 -10.92 -10.08 5.47
N GLY A 89 -9.99 -11.02 5.62
CA GLY A 89 -9.43 -11.34 6.93
C GLY A 89 -8.54 -10.21 7.46
N LYS A 90 -8.02 -10.42 8.67
CA LYS A 90 -7.06 -9.50 9.29
C LYS A 90 -5.69 -9.61 8.63
N ALA A 91 -4.91 -8.55 8.77
CA ALA A 91 -3.52 -8.57 8.37
C ALA A 91 -2.71 -9.37 9.38
N THR A 92 -1.64 -10.01 8.91
CA THR A 92 -0.68 -10.71 9.77
C THR A 92 0.71 -10.13 9.60
N LEU A 93 1.52 -10.13 10.66
CA LEU A 93 2.92 -9.69 10.56
C LEU A 93 3.72 -10.51 9.54
N SER A 94 3.37 -11.78 9.35
CA SER A 94 4.00 -12.63 8.32
C SER A 94 3.70 -12.12 6.91
N GLN A 95 2.44 -11.75 6.61
CA GLN A 95 2.09 -11.20 5.30
C GLN A 95 2.74 -9.83 5.09
N VAL A 96 2.74 -8.96 6.10
CA VAL A 96 3.43 -7.66 6.06
C VAL A 96 4.93 -7.84 5.76
N ARG A 97 5.58 -8.81 6.40
CA ARG A 97 6.98 -9.14 6.13
C ARG A 97 7.20 -9.56 4.68
N HIS A 98 6.34 -10.43 4.15
CA HIS A 98 6.43 -10.88 2.76
C HIS A 98 6.19 -9.74 1.76
N THR A 99 5.18 -8.90 1.99
CA THR A 99 4.87 -7.78 1.09
C THR A 99 5.95 -6.71 1.12
N LEU A 100 6.52 -6.38 2.28
CA LEU A 100 7.63 -5.42 2.38
C LEU A 100 8.90 -5.92 1.68
N LYS A 101 9.18 -7.23 1.79
CA LYS A 101 10.27 -7.86 1.03
C LYS A 101 10.03 -7.79 -0.49
N ALA A 102 8.81 -8.10 -0.93
CA ALA A 102 8.42 -7.99 -2.33
C ALA A 102 8.49 -6.53 -2.83
N LEU A 103 8.07 -5.58 -1.99
CA LEU A 103 8.11 -4.16 -2.28
C LEU A 103 9.54 -3.64 -2.45
N ARG A 104 10.47 -4.06 -1.59
CA ARG A 104 11.89 -3.73 -1.75
C ARG A 104 12.41 -4.20 -3.11
N LYS A 105 12.13 -5.46 -3.48
CA LYS A 105 12.51 -5.98 -4.80
C LYS A 105 11.88 -5.17 -5.94
N PHE A 106 10.60 -4.82 -5.82
CA PHE A 106 9.90 -4.00 -6.81
C PHE A 106 10.51 -2.60 -6.96
N ILE A 107 10.89 -1.95 -5.85
CA ILE A 107 11.57 -0.65 -5.85
C ILE A 107 12.88 -0.73 -6.65
N ASP A 108 13.68 -1.76 -6.40
CA ASP A 108 14.97 -1.97 -7.05
C ASP A 108 14.84 -2.33 -8.54
N ASP A 109 13.87 -3.17 -8.90
CA ASP A 109 13.64 -3.62 -10.28
C ASP A 109 13.07 -2.47 -11.15
N GLU A 110 12.06 -1.76 -10.66
CA GLU A 110 11.38 -0.68 -11.38
C GLU A 110 12.06 0.69 -11.26
N LYS A 111 13.17 0.76 -10.51
CA LYS A 111 13.94 2.00 -10.27
C LYS A 111 13.05 3.12 -9.74
N LEU A 112 12.23 2.81 -8.74
CA LEU A 112 11.46 3.84 -8.05
C LEU A 112 12.39 4.87 -7.42
N THR A 113 11.96 6.12 -7.40
CA THR A 113 12.77 7.25 -6.93
C THR A 113 12.31 7.77 -5.58
N SER A 114 11.09 7.45 -5.16
CA SER A 114 10.51 7.73 -3.84
C SER A 114 9.23 6.91 -3.64
N ILE A 115 8.87 6.65 -2.39
CA ILE A 115 7.66 5.90 -2.06
C ILE A 115 6.95 6.47 -0.82
N ALA A 116 5.63 6.56 -0.87
CA ALA A 116 4.77 6.92 0.24
C ALA A 116 3.94 5.72 0.74
N LEU A 117 3.83 5.58 2.06
CA LEU A 117 3.11 4.51 2.75
C LEU A 117 2.26 5.12 3.88
N PRO A 118 1.04 4.62 4.16
CA PRO A 118 0.39 4.90 5.43
C PRO A 118 1.05 4.10 6.55
N LYS A 119 0.52 4.19 7.78
CA LYS A 119 0.74 3.15 8.79
C LYS A 119 0.17 1.80 8.28
N LEU A 120 1.02 1.04 7.59
CA LEU A 120 0.64 -0.15 6.82
C LEU A 120 -0.05 -1.18 7.70
N ALA A 121 -1.09 -1.84 7.17
CA ALA A 121 -1.84 -2.90 7.85
C ALA A 121 -2.46 -2.54 9.23
N THR A 122 -2.46 -1.25 9.59
CA THR A 122 -3.19 -0.72 10.75
C THR A 122 -4.63 -0.35 10.37
N GLY A 123 -5.49 -0.11 11.36
CA GLY A 123 -6.91 0.22 11.11
C GLY A 123 -7.70 -1.00 10.62
N VAL A 124 -8.02 -1.06 9.32
CA VAL A 124 -8.77 -2.18 8.71
C VAL A 124 -8.02 -3.51 8.93
N GLY A 125 -6.70 -3.51 8.67
CA GLY A 125 -5.83 -4.66 8.86
C GLY A 125 -5.69 -5.11 10.31
N GLY A 126 -5.89 -4.20 11.27
CA GLY A 126 -6.00 -4.50 12.71
C GLY A 126 -4.70 -4.78 13.45
N LEU A 127 -3.53 -4.56 12.84
CA LEU A 127 -2.24 -4.66 13.54
C LEU A 127 -1.91 -3.38 14.32
N ASP A 128 -1.09 -3.52 15.35
CA ASP A 128 -0.49 -2.39 16.08
C ASP A 128 0.67 -1.82 15.27
N TRP A 129 0.77 -0.48 15.21
CA TRP A 129 1.88 0.17 14.52
C TRP A 129 3.24 -0.17 15.15
N ASN A 130 3.30 -0.37 16.48
CA ASN A 130 4.54 -0.72 17.17
C ASN A 130 5.10 -2.08 16.74
N ASP A 131 4.25 -2.98 16.22
CA ASP A 131 4.69 -4.28 15.67
C ASP A 131 5.07 -4.16 14.18
N VAL A 132 4.43 -3.24 13.44
CA VAL A 132 4.66 -3.06 11.99
C VAL A 132 5.84 -2.15 11.68
N GLU A 133 6.02 -1.08 12.46
CA GLU A 133 7.09 -0.08 12.28
C GLU A 133 8.48 -0.72 12.20
N PRO A 134 8.87 -1.66 13.08
CA PRO A 134 10.17 -2.34 12.97
C PRO A 134 10.35 -3.06 11.62
N LEU A 135 9.29 -3.63 11.04
CA LEU A 135 9.36 -4.29 9.74
C LEU A 135 9.57 -3.28 8.61
N VAL A 136 8.91 -2.13 8.66
CA VAL A 136 9.11 -1.05 7.69
C VAL A 136 10.57 -0.57 7.74
N HIS A 137 11.13 -0.38 8.94
CA HIS A 137 12.53 -0.04 9.12
C HIS A 137 13.48 -1.15 8.64
N GLU A 138 13.17 -2.42 8.90
CA GLU A 138 13.97 -3.57 8.49
C GLU A 138 14.11 -3.68 6.96
N TYR A 139 13.02 -3.49 6.20
CA TYR A 139 13.02 -3.71 4.75
C TYR A 139 13.27 -2.45 3.91
N LEU A 140 12.91 -1.28 4.41
CA LEU A 140 12.93 -0.02 3.66
C LEU A 140 13.89 1.02 4.27
N GLY A 141 14.44 0.78 5.45
CA GLY A 141 15.26 1.77 6.17
C GLY A 141 16.58 2.11 5.50
N ASP A 142 17.21 1.12 4.85
CA ASP A 142 18.49 1.22 4.14
C ASP A 142 18.35 1.66 2.67
N LEU A 143 17.13 1.92 2.20
CA LEU A 143 16.90 2.43 0.85
C LEU A 143 17.57 3.81 0.66
N SER A 144 18.21 3.97 -0.51
CA SER A 144 18.79 5.24 -0.97
C SER A 144 17.74 6.24 -1.46
N ILE A 145 16.47 5.83 -1.55
CA ILE A 145 15.35 6.69 -1.92
C ILE A 145 14.60 7.21 -0.68
N PRO A 146 13.86 8.32 -0.80
CA PRO A 146 12.93 8.76 0.23
C PRO A 146 11.80 7.73 0.43
N VAL A 147 11.61 7.33 1.69
CA VAL A 147 10.47 6.52 2.13
C VAL A 147 9.65 7.38 3.08
N ILE A 148 8.42 7.69 2.70
CA ILE A 148 7.54 8.63 3.40
C ILE A 148 6.45 7.84 4.10
N VAL A 149 6.40 7.90 5.42
CA VAL A 149 5.37 7.23 6.22
C VAL A 149 4.40 8.28 6.75
N TYR A 150 3.16 8.20 6.31
CA TYR A 150 2.08 9.06 6.77
C TYR A 150 1.57 8.54 8.11
N THR A 151 2.10 9.08 9.20
CA THR A 151 1.78 8.66 10.57
C THR A 151 0.50 9.28 11.10
N THR A 152 0.10 10.43 10.54
CA THR A 152 -1.09 11.19 10.92
C THR A 152 -1.82 11.66 9.66
N PHE A 153 -3.09 11.27 9.53
CA PHE A 153 -3.93 11.67 8.41
C PHE A 153 -4.52 13.07 8.62
N GLN A 154 -4.38 13.94 7.61
CA GLN A 154 -5.03 15.25 7.55
C GLN A 154 -5.66 15.42 6.18
N LYS A 155 -6.99 15.29 6.10
CA LYS A 155 -7.73 15.27 4.83
C LYS A 155 -7.49 16.56 4.03
N GLY A 156 -7.04 16.42 2.79
CA GLY A 156 -6.83 17.55 1.87
C GLY A 156 -5.62 18.43 2.16
N GLU A 157 -4.76 18.06 3.13
CA GLU A 157 -3.55 18.81 3.45
C GLU A 157 -2.31 18.11 2.87
N ALA A 158 -1.49 18.83 2.11
CA ALA A 158 -0.24 18.27 1.58
C ALA A 158 0.79 18.11 2.71
N ALA A 159 1.48 16.97 2.72
CA ALA A 159 2.57 16.71 3.66
C ALA A 159 3.85 17.47 3.29
N ALA A 160 4.67 17.81 4.29
CA ALA A 160 6.00 18.38 4.10
C ALA A 160 7.03 17.31 3.71
N GLU A 161 6.87 16.72 2.53
CA GLU A 161 7.74 15.67 1.99
C GLU A 161 9.12 16.20 1.56
N LYS A 162 10.17 15.49 1.96
CA LYS A 162 11.54 15.67 1.46
C LYS A 162 11.86 14.57 0.45
N LEU A 163 11.71 14.86 -0.83
CA LEU A 163 11.99 13.96 -1.95
C LEU A 163 13.42 14.10 -2.46
#